data_AF-A0A6N7MA68-F1
#
_entry.id   AF-A0A6N7MA68-F1
#
_cell.length_a   1.000
_cell.length_b   1.000
_cell.length_c   1.000
_cell.angle_alpha   90.00
_cell.angle_beta   90.00
_cell.angle_gamma   90.00
#
_symmetry.space_group_name_H-M   'P 1'
#
loop_
_entity.id
_entity.type
_entity.pdbx_description
1 polymer ?
#
loop_
_entity_poly.entity_id
_entity_poly.type
_entity_poly.pdbx_seq_one_letter_code
_entity_poly.pdbx_strand_id
1 'polypeptide(L)'
;MSFHNFKQKLALFFEDLQIVNRNKATEMLSFEVMELENIFSLLLFGSFTGMPSPPVHITLQLLPLMERELQLIFSRINVAHDGLAEVVSILGEP
;
A
#
# COMPACT_ATOMS: atom_id res chain seq x y z
N MET A 1 -16.79 22.42 -40.98
CA MET A 1 -17.01 21.33 -40.00
C MET A 1 -15.76 21.09 -39.13
N SER A 2 -15.18 22.12 -38.49
CA SER A 2 -13.84 21.97 -37.85
C SER A 2 -13.64 22.75 -36.53
N PHE A 3 -14.17 23.98 -36.39
CA PHE A 3 -13.88 24.82 -35.21
C PHE A 3 -14.61 24.43 -33.91
N HIS A 4 -15.84 23.92 -33.99
CA HIS A 4 -16.60 23.54 -32.80
C HIS A 4 -16.03 22.28 -32.13
N ASN A 5 -15.65 21.29 -32.95
CA ASN A 5 -15.04 20.04 -32.50
C ASN A 5 -13.66 20.29 -31.88
N PHE A 6 -12.91 21.27 -32.40
CA PHE A 6 -11.62 21.64 -31.83
C PHE A 6 -11.75 22.29 -30.45
N LYS A 7 -12.70 23.21 -30.27
CA LYS A 7 -12.96 23.82 -28.95
C LYS A 7 -13.44 22.79 -27.91
N GLN A 8 -14.29 21.85 -28.30
CA GLN A 8 -14.72 20.76 -27.41
C GLN A 8 -13.56 19.85 -27.01
N LYS A 9 -12.70 19.45 -27.97
CA LYS A 9 -11.50 18.66 -27.67
C LYS A 9 -10.54 19.40 -26.73
N LEU A 10 -10.39 20.72 -26.91
CA LEU A 10 -9.54 21.53 -26.05
C LEU A 10 -10.12 21.61 -24.62
N ALA A 11 -11.43 21.78 -24.48
CA ALA A 11 -12.11 21.81 -23.19
C ALA A 11 -11.97 20.48 -22.43
N LEU A 12 -12.19 19.35 -23.13
CA LEU A 12 -12.00 18.01 -22.56
C LEU A 12 -10.55 17.77 -22.14
N PHE A 13 -9.59 18.21 -22.94
CA PHE A 13 -8.17 18.10 -22.60
C PHE A 13 -7.81 18.88 -21.32
N PHE A 14 -8.37 20.08 -21.13
CA PHE A 14 -8.16 20.84 -19.88
C PHE A 14 -8.80 20.16 -18.66
N GLU A 15 -9.97 19.55 -18.84
CA GLU A 15 -10.65 18.78 -17.80
C GLU A 15 -9.83 17.53 -17.40
N ASP A 16 -9.33 16.78 -18.40
CA ASP A 16 -8.46 15.62 -18.19
C ASP A 16 -7.18 16.00 -17.45
N LEU A 17 -6.54 17.10 -17.83
CA LEU A 17 -5.34 17.60 -17.13
C LEU A 17 -5.62 17.97 -15.68
N GLN A 18 -6.76 18.60 -15.41
CA GLN A 18 -7.15 18.95 -14.04
C GLN A 18 -7.38 17.69 -13.19
N ILE A 19 -8.04 16.68 -13.75
CA ILE A 19 -8.26 15.39 -13.09
C ILE A 19 -6.93 14.71 -12.80
N VAL A 20 -6.03 14.61 -13.79
CA VAL A 20 -4.71 13.99 -13.63
C VAL A 20 -3.89 14.71 -12.58
N ASN A 21 -3.86 16.05 -12.58
CA ASN A 21 -3.11 16.83 -11.60
C ASN A 21 -3.61 16.59 -10.16
N ARG A 22 -4.94 16.58 -9.97
CA ARG A 22 -5.53 16.28 -8.66
C ARG A 22 -5.23 14.85 -8.22
N ASN A 23 -5.40 13.89 -9.13
CA ASN A 23 -5.13 12.48 -8.85
C ASN A 23 -3.67 12.27 -8.47
N LYS A 24 -2.73 12.95 -9.14
CA LYS A 24 -1.31 12.83 -8.83
C LYS A 24 -0.95 13.37 -7.45
N ALA A 25 -1.54 14.50 -7.06
CA ALA A 25 -1.35 15.05 -5.72
C ALA A 25 -1.91 14.13 -4.62
N THR A 26 -3.10 13.53 -4.83
CA THR A 26 -3.70 12.58 -3.88
C THR A 26 -2.94 11.25 -3.83
N GLU A 27 -2.45 10.76 -4.97
CA GLU A 27 -1.62 9.55 -5.06
C GLU A 27 -0.33 9.71 -4.24
N MET A 28 0.32 10.86 -4.35
CA MET A 28 1.54 11.13 -3.58
C MET A 28 1.29 11.12 -2.07
N LEU A 29 0.23 11.78 -1.60
CA LEU A 29 -0.14 11.74 -0.18
C LEU A 29 -0.47 10.31 0.29
N SER A 30 -1.16 9.53 -0.53
CA SER A 30 -1.48 8.13 -0.23
C SER A 30 -0.21 7.29 -0.08
N PHE A 31 0.80 7.54 -0.92
CA PHE A 31 2.10 6.89 -0.83
C PHE A 31 2.86 7.28 0.45
N GLU A 32 2.85 8.56 0.83
CA GLU A 32 3.49 9.01 2.08
C GLU A 32 2.86 8.37 3.32
N VAL A 33 1.53 8.26 3.35
CA VAL A 33 0.82 7.58 4.45
C VAL A 33 1.22 6.11 4.53
N MET A 34 1.28 5.42 3.39
CA MET A 34 1.73 4.02 3.33
C MET A 34 3.16 3.87 3.88
N GLU A 35 4.08 4.76 3.52
CA GLU A 35 5.45 4.72 4.05
C GLU A 35 5.50 4.96 5.56
N LEU A 36 4.69 5.88 6.09
CA LEU A 36 4.59 6.09 7.54
C LEU A 36 4.05 4.83 8.26
N GLU A 37 3.07 4.14 7.68
CA GLU A 37 2.55 2.88 8.21
C GLU A 37 3.61 1.75 8.18
N ASN A 38 4.43 1.68 7.12
CA ASN A 38 5.57 0.76 7.02
C ASN A 38 6.61 1.04 8.12
N ILE A 39 7.01 2.31 8.29
CA ILE A 39 7.95 2.72 9.34
C ILE A 39 7.38 2.42 10.73
N PHE A 40 6.10 2.70 10.96
CA PHE A 40 5.44 2.40 12.23
C PHE A 40 5.44 0.90 12.54
N SER A 41 5.22 0.06 11.53
CA SER A 41 5.35 -1.40 11.63
C SER A 41 6.75 -1.81 12.06
N LEU A 42 7.79 -1.23 11.44
CA LEU A 42 9.18 -1.48 11.80
C LEU A 42 9.52 -0.98 13.21
N LEU A 43 8.92 0.10 13.69
CA LEU A 43 9.12 0.55 15.06
C LEU A 43 8.50 -0.43 16.07
N LEU A 44 7.28 -0.89 15.83
CA LEU A 44 6.58 -1.79 16.76
C LEU A 44 7.15 -3.21 16.75
N PHE A 45 7.52 -3.73 15.58
CA PHE A 45 8.02 -5.10 15.39
C PHE A 45 9.52 -5.20 15.15
N GLY A 46 10.25 -4.07 15.19
CA GLY A 46 11.68 -4.00 14.91
C GLY A 46 12.55 -4.86 15.81
N SER A 47 12.10 -5.16 17.03
CA SER A 47 12.82 -6.09 17.90
C SER A 47 12.98 -7.48 17.28
N PHE A 48 12.07 -7.91 16.40
CA PHE A 48 12.19 -9.19 15.70
C PHE A 48 13.22 -9.16 14.56
N THR A 49 13.60 -7.98 14.10
CA THR A 49 14.61 -7.77 13.04
C THR A 49 15.92 -7.18 13.56
N GLY A 50 16.08 -7.07 14.89
CA GLY A 50 17.27 -6.51 15.53
C GLY A 50 17.31 -4.98 15.57
N MET A 51 16.22 -4.31 15.21
CA MET A 51 16.05 -2.86 15.35
C MET A 51 15.52 -2.47 16.74
N PRO A 52 15.83 -1.26 17.24
CA PRO A 52 15.29 -0.79 18.50
C PRO A 52 13.76 -0.63 18.39
N SER A 53 13.03 -1.27 19.29
CA SER A 53 11.57 -1.10 19.42
C SER A 53 11.22 -0.40 20.74
N PRO A 54 10.06 0.28 20.80
CA PRO A 54 9.53 0.81 22.05
C PRO A 54 9.37 -0.30 23.10
N PRO A 55 9.40 0.04 24.40
CA PRO A 55 9.06 -0.91 25.46
C PRO A 55 7.70 -1.57 25.22
N VAL A 56 7.60 -2.87 25.51
CA VAL A 56 6.41 -3.70 25.20
C VAL A 56 5.09 -3.08 25.66
N HIS A 57 5.06 -2.43 26.82
CA HIS A 57 3.84 -1.79 27.34
C HIS A 57 3.34 -0.63 26.46
N ILE A 58 4.25 0.10 25.80
CA ILE A 58 3.91 1.14 24.82
C ILE A 58 3.45 0.49 23.51
N THR A 59 4.19 -0.53 23.04
CA THR A 59 3.82 -1.28 21.84
C THR A 59 2.40 -1.83 21.91
N LEU A 60 2.01 -2.44 23.04
CA LEU A 60 0.66 -2.98 23.24
C LEU A 60 -0.44 -1.89 23.20
N GLN A 61 -0.15 -0.68 23.66
CA GLN A 61 -1.10 0.45 23.58
C GLN A 61 -1.25 0.98 22.15
N LEU A 62 -0.19 0.86 21.33
CA LEU A 62 -0.14 1.33 19.96
C LEU A 62 -0.63 0.29 18.94
N LEU A 63 -0.62 -1.00 19.30
CA LEU A 63 -1.08 -2.10 18.44
C LEU A 63 -2.46 -1.90 17.79
N PRO A 64 -3.49 -1.37 18.47
CA PRO A 64 -4.79 -1.14 17.85
C PRO A 64 -4.75 -0.21 16.63
N LEU A 65 -3.77 0.72 16.59
CA LEU A 65 -3.60 1.61 15.44
C LEU A 65 -3.10 0.88 14.18
N MET A 66 -2.58 -0.34 14.35
CA MET A 66 -2.09 -1.20 13.27
C MET A 66 -3.12 -2.24 12.81
N GLU A 67 -4.35 -2.25 13.33
CA GLU A 67 -5.32 -3.33 13.06
C GLU A 67 -5.49 -3.61 11.55
N ARG A 68 -5.67 -2.56 10.75
CA ARG A 68 -5.81 -2.67 9.29
C ARG A 68 -4.57 -3.30 8.65
N GLU A 69 -3.39 -2.84 9.03
CA GLU A 69 -2.13 -3.34 8.44
C GLU A 69 -1.85 -4.79 8.85
N LEU A 70 -2.18 -5.16 10.09
CA LEU A 70 -2.10 -6.55 10.53
C LEU A 70 -3.04 -7.44 9.73
N GLN A 71 -4.28 -7.01 9.48
CA GLN A 71 -5.21 -7.74 8.60
C GLN A 71 -4.67 -7.88 7.17
N LEU A 72 -4.05 -6.83 6.62
CA LEU A 72 -3.40 -6.89 5.30
C LEU A 72 -2.21 -7.85 5.29
N ILE A 73 -1.36 -7.83 6.30
CA ILE A 73 -0.23 -8.77 6.44
C ILE A 73 -0.75 -10.21 6.53
N PHE A 74 -1.75 -10.48 7.38
CA PHE A 74 -2.32 -11.83 7.52
C PHE A 74 -2.99 -12.32 6.23
N SER A 75 -3.72 -11.45 5.52
CA SER A 75 -4.32 -11.82 4.23
C SER A 75 -3.26 -12.15 3.18
N ARG A 76 -2.15 -11.40 3.13
CA ARG A 76 -1.02 -11.71 2.24
C ARG A 76 -0.32 -13.01 2.61
N ILE A 77 -0.14 -13.32 3.90
CA ILE A 77 0.43 -14.59 4.36
C ILE A 77 -0.42 -15.76 3.89
N ASN A 78 -1.75 -15.68 4.03
CA ASN A 78 -2.65 -16.73 3.58
C ASN A 78 -2.53 -17.00 2.07
N VAL A 79 -2.46 -15.94 1.26
CA VAL A 79 -2.27 -16.07 -0.19
C VAL A 79 -0.88 -16.61 -0.55
N ALA A 80 0.17 -16.15 0.15
CA ALA A 80 1.53 -16.63 -0.08
C ALA A 80 1.72 -18.10 0.31
N HIS A 81 0.99 -18.57 1.31
CA HIS A 81 1.00 -19.99 1.69
C HIS A 81 0.42 -20.88 0.58
N ASP A 82 -0.64 -20.45 -0.11
CA ASP A 82 -1.16 -21.16 -1.30
C ASP A 82 -0.12 -21.18 -2.43
N GLY A 83 0.51 -20.05 -2.72
CA GLY A 83 1.53 -19.97 -3.78
C GLY A 83 2.80 -20.78 -3.48
N LEU A 84 3.27 -20.81 -2.23
CA LEU A 84 4.37 -21.68 -1.81
C LEU A 84 3.98 -23.15 -1.82
N ALA A 85 2.75 -23.49 -1.40
CA ALA A 85 2.25 -24.86 -1.47
C ALA A 85 2.19 -25.36 -2.92
N GLU A 86 1.77 -24.50 -3.86
CA GLU A 86 1.77 -24.81 -5.30
C GLU A 86 3.20 -25.02 -5.83
N VAL A 87 4.15 -24.15 -5.51
CA VAL A 87 5.56 -24.30 -5.92
C VAL A 87 6.19 -25.55 -5.31
N VAL A 88 5.93 -25.84 -4.03
CA VAL A 88 6.41 -27.07 -3.37
C VAL A 88 5.74 -28.31 -3.96
N SER A 89 4.47 -28.22 -4.38
CA SER A 89 3.79 -29.30 -5.09
C SER A 89 4.42 -29.59 -6.46
N ILE A 90 4.85 -28.55 -7.19
CA ILE A 90 5.51 -28.69 -8.49
C ILE A 90 6.95 -29.25 -8.35
N LEU A 91 7.65 -28.90 -7.26
CA LEU A 91 9.04 -29.28 -7.03
C LEU A 91 9.23 -30.55 -6.18
N GLY A 92 8.18 -30.98 -5.47
CA GLY A 92 8.21 -32.04 -4.45
C GLY A 92 7.63 -33.38 -4.89
N GLU A 93 6.99 -33.46 -6.07
CA GLU A 93 6.74 -34.76 -6.71
C GLU A 93 8.01 -35.22 -7.45
N PRO A 94 8.37 -36.53 -7.41
CA PRO A 94 9.48 -37.06 -8.20
C PRO A 94 9.27 -36.96 -9.71
#